data_AF-G0W309-F1
#
_entry.id   AF-G0W309-F1
#
_cell.length_a   1.000
_cell.length_b   1.000
_cell.length_c   1.000
_cell.angle_alpha   90.00
_cell.angle_beta   90.00
_cell.angle_gamma   90.00
#
_symmetry.space_group_name_H-M   'P 1'
#
loop_
_entity.id
_entity.type
_entity.pdbx_description
1 polymer ?
#
loop_
_entity_poly.entity_id
_entity_poly.type
_entity_poly.pdbx_seq_one_letter_code
_entity_poly.pdbx_strand_id
1 'polypeptide(L)'
;MTELVIGTAAAATTTATASMASVDIQHEPGKSIYSGRDSDDPVSQINTDAFSMGKKEKRNKKVKSLSSEDNDNDNEKEKEKKKKKKKKKKKGKETRQKHKDTKTIDVSIKDFSKRLNVRGLSRKDIKLNLKEMSNYYENSEMQIDNKLLNSELTWLDDIPYFKQLRTIRYDDENENGHRNQYNKLLHDTIEIYLKRIGRNFENIAKESNEILHIKIEKYEKEWELKNGGPLSDIPKQIEIEVIKALKQKKTLEEYDEELLKKITAYQRFKELQADLNTGKKKLEMDHFPVVYTLPGTPEFEYLSNSIRLISQRRTICFTIDVEAFELNNDIITEFGISIYDPRENFFSMTPIIKTYHLIVKEVLALRNCKWICDYKDCYLNGESLVLTLNQCVEFIQSLINYYMIPKTEEDRTWSRAFIGHHVQGDLEWLNKIGIIIPEEDINYDLLNCSIKRNSFKYFALDTELLYKRTYGEISCNLGKILRLLEIPHAFLHNAGNDSYYTLQLLLKLCDFNFRNEKNLDDLKLIGIKIRNWIKREKDEPKVVPLSYAISVIEASTIPTRSNKDKTGEEEEEEEEEEEAVMIIQPKEGATESRGKGKGRRPKRVRIRKQKDLVAQTEFGGSKWFSRAKDAFMSTL
;
A
#
# COMPACT_ATOMS: atom_id res chain seq x y z
N MET A 1 -9.44 52.69 -24.39
CA MET A 1 -9.60 53.96 -23.67
C MET A 1 -10.82 53.85 -22.77
N THR A 2 -10.58 53.56 -21.49
CA THR A 2 -11.49 53.77 -20.37
C THR A 2 -10.65 53.53 -19.11
N GLU A 3 -10.25 54.63 -18.48
CA GLU A 3 -9.55 54.66 -17.20
C GLU A 3 -10.51 54.32 -16.06
N LEU A 4 -10.04 53.61 -15.04
CA LEU A 4 -10.60 53.73 -13.69
C LEU A 4 -9.55 53.49 -12.60
N VAL A 5 -9.03 54.62 -12.12
CA VAL A 5 -8.66 55.00 -10.74
C VAL A 5 -8.44 53.87 -9.72
N ILE A 6 -7.19 53.74 -9.27
CA ILE A 6 -6.77 53.00 -8.07
C ILE A 6 -6.70 53.97 -6.90
N GLY A 7 -7.46 53.69 -5.84
CA GLY A 7 -7.40 54.39 -4.56
C GLY A 7 -6.41 53.72 -3.60
N THR A 8 -5.45 54.50 -3.13
CA THR A 8 -4.43 54.19 -2.14
C THR A 8 -4.95 54.36 -0.71
N ALA A 9 -4.57 53.44 0.19
CA ALA A 9 -4.57 53.69 1.63
C ALA A 9 -3.32 53.04 2.24
N ALA A 10 -2.47 53.89 2.81
CA ALA A 10 -1.23 53.55 3.47
C ALA A 10 -1.46 53.28 4.97
N ALA A 11 -0.75 52.32 5.53
CA ALA A 11 -0.42 52.26 6.95
C ALA A 11 1.01 51.73 7.09
N ALA A 12 1.88 52.59 7.61
CA ALA A 12 3.29 52.34 7.86
C ALA A 12 3.49 51.81 9.28
N THR A 13 4.35 50.80 9.48
CA THR A 13 5.16 50.69 10.71
C THR A 13 6.41 49.82 10.50
N THR A 14 7.53 50.51 10.35
CA THR A 14 8.85 50.29 10.98
C THR A 14 9.65 48.99 10.74
N THR A 15 10.71 49.21 9.96
CA THR A 15 11.93 48.46 9.72
C THR A 15 12.80 48.16 10.95
N ALA A 16 13.40 46.97 10.98
CA ALA A 16 14.72 46.73 11.56
C ALA A 16 15.59 45.99 10.53
N THR A 17 16.69 46.63 10.17
CA THR A 17 17.66 46.26 9.12
C THR A 17 18.79 45.41 9.68
N ALA A 18 19.22 44.39 8.93
CA ALA A 18 20.52 43.74 9.09
C ALA A 18 21.13 43.41 7.71
N SER A 19 22.16 44.21 7.38
CA SER A 19 23.22 44.09 6.37
C SER A 19 23.58 42.66 5.95
N MET A 20 23.46 42.31 4.67
CA MET A 20 24.49 42.33 3.61
C MET A 20 25.75 41.47 3.86
N ALA A 21 25.89 40.44 3.01
CA ALA A 21 27.15 40.00 2.40
C ALA A 21 26.83 39.28 1.08
N SER A 22 26.73 40.06 -0.01
CA SER A 22 26.66 39.58 -1.39
C SER A 22 28.07 39.51 -1.95
N VAL A 23 28.48 38.33 -2.41
CA VAL A 23 29.73 38.11 -3.14
C VAL A 23 29.43 38.21 -4.63
N ASP A 24 30.01 39.24 -5.24
CA ASP A 24 30.09 39.45 -6.68
C ASP A 24 30.94 38.36 -7.35
N ILE A 25 30.40 37.71 -8.38
CA ILE A 25 31.20 37.04 -9.40
C ILE A 25 30.80 37.60 -10.75
N GLN A 26 31.73 38.37 -11.32
CA GLN A 26 31.63 39.00 -12.63
C GLN A 26 31.73 37.94 -13.74
N HIS A 27 30.86 38.07 -14.73
CA HIS A 27 30.98 37.45 -16.05
C HIS A 27 32.02 38.21 -16.89
N GLU A 28 32.92 37.48 -17.55
CA GLU A 28 33.51 37.92 -18.82
C GLU A 28 33.32 36.86 -19.93
N PRO A 29 33.04 37.28 -21.18
CA PRO A 29 32.83 36.40 -22.31
C PRO A 29 34.05 36.30 -23.25
N GLY A 30 34.19 35.16 -23.92
CA GLY A 30 34.82 35.10 -25.25
C GLY A 30 35.93 34.06 -25.43
N LYS A 31 35.72 33.11 -26.35
CA LYS A 31 36.36 33.07 -27.67
C LYS A 31 36.28 31.66 -28.28
N SER A 32 35.65 31.59 -29.45
CA SER A 32 35.74 30.48 -30.39
C SER A 32 37.07 30.52 -31.14
N ILE A 33 37.74 29.38 -31.33
CA ILE A 33 38.67 29.17 -32.45
C ILE A 33 38.55 27.72 -32.96
N TYR A 34 38.38 27.65 -34.28
CA TYR A 34 38.38 26.50 -35.19
C TYR A 34 39.81 26.02 -35.46
N SER A 35 40.03 24.70 -35.48
CA SER A 35 41.01 23.96 -36.31
C SER A 35 40.82 22.46 -35.98
N GLY A 36 40.49 21.52 -36.86
CA GLY A 36 40.91 21.36 -38.26
C GLY A 36 42.11 20.42 -38.30
N ARG A 37 41.88 19.10 -38.48
CA ARG A 37 42.78 18.18 -39.19
C ARG A 37 42.17 16.79 -39.42
N ASP A 38 42.27 16.40 -40.68
CA ASP A 38 41.93 15.14 -41.33
C ASP A 38 42.90 14.00 -40.97
N SER A 39 42.41 12.75 -41.09
CA SER A 39 43.17 11.61 -41.62
C SER A 39 42.27 10.38 -41.85
N ASP A 40 41.86 10.22 -43.11
CA ASP A 40 41.84 9.02 -43.97
C ASP A 40 41.82 7.58 -43.37
N ASP A 41 40.74 6.86 -43.72
CA ASP A 41 40.63 5.49 -44.29
C ASP A 41 41.13 4.22 -43.56
N PRO A 42 40.71 2.97 -43.95
CA PRO A 42 39.69 2.59 -44.94
C PRO A 42 38.69 1.48 -44.49
N VAL A 43 37.68 1.36 -45.36
CA VAL A 43 36.68 0.29 -45.55
C VAL A 43 37.30 -1.10 -45.77
N SER A 44 36.70 -2.15 -45.20
CA SER A 44 36.76 -3.51 -45.75
C SER A 44 35.38 -4.18 -45.76
N GLN A 45 34.97 -4.57 -46.96
CA GLN A 45 33.93 -5.55 -47.26
C GLN A 45 34.49 -6.96 -47.02
N ILE A 46 33.63 -7.97 -46.78
CA ILE A 46 33.63 -9.27 -47.49
C ILE A 46 32.49 -10.19 -46.99
N ASN A 47 31.71 -10.62 -47.99
CA ASN A 47 30.99 -11.88 -48.24
C ASN A 47 29.89 -12.47 -47.35
N THR A 48 28.75 -12.52 -48.03
CA THR A 48 27.68 -13.54 -48.09
C THR A 48 28.16 -14.96 -48.45
N ASP A 49 27.45 -15.97 -47.94
CA ASP A 49 26.98 -17.19 -48.64
C ASP A 49 26.03 -17.94 -47.67
N ALA A 50 24.71 -18.03 -47.91
CA ALA A 50 23.99 -18.95 -48.81
C ALA A 50 24.02 -20.43 -48.37
N PHE A 51 22.89 -20.94 -47.83
CA PHE A 51 22.46 -22.33 -48.07
C PHE A 51 20.94 -22.50 -47.93
N SER A 52 20.31 -22.84 -49.05
CA SER A 52 18.92 -23.27 -49.27
C SER A 52 18.68 -24.70 -48.77
N MET A 53 17.51 -25.11 -48.27
CA MET A 53 16.34 -25.73 -48.94
C MET A 53 15.62 -26.49 -47.79
N GLY A 54 14.33 -26.79 -47.74
CA GLY A 54 13.29 -26.96 -48.75
C GLY A 54 12.01 -27.47 -48.06
N LYS A 55 10.92 -27.44 -48.83
CA LYS A 55 9.49 -27.60 -48.47
C LYS A 55 9.05 -29.03 -48.07
N LYS A 56 7.90 -29.10 -47.36
CA LYS A 56 6.63 -29.86 -47.66
C LYS A 56 6.00 -30.41 -46.36
N GLU A 57 4.82 -29.95 -45.93
CA GLU A 57 3.45 -30.34 -46.33
C GLU A 57 2.91 -31.71 -45.82
N LYS A 58 1.84 -31.59 -45.01
CA LYS A 58 0.55 -32.34 -45.02
C LYS A 58 0.39 -33.77 -44.40
N ARG A 59 -0.49 -33.76 -43.38
CA ARG A 59 -1.75 -34.55 -43.19
C ARG A 59 -1.73 -36.03 -42.72
N ASN A 60 -2.53 -36.24 -41.66
CA ASN A 60 -3.65 -37.21 -41.47
C ASN A 60 -3.54 -38.43 -40.52
N LYS A 61 -4.42 -38.39 -39.49
CA LYS A 61 -5.43 -39.38 -39.00
C LYS A 61 -5.09 -40.86 -38.69
N LYS A 62 -5.38 -41.28 -37.44
CA LYS A 62 -6.11 -42.51 -36.95
C LYS A 62 -6.01 -42.53 -35.41
N VAL A 63 -7.02 -42.64 -34.52
CA VAL A 63 -8.21 -43.48 -34.27
C VAL A 63 -7.93 -44.92 -33.77
N LYS A 64 -8.44 -45.19 -32.53
CA LYS A 64 -8.73 -46.47 -31.80
C LYS A 64 -7.52 -47.28 -31.26
N SER A 65 -7.53 -47.97 -30.11
CA SER A 65 -8.57 -48.45 -29.16
C SER A 65 -7.96 -49.05 -27.86
N LEU A 66 -8.78 -49.05 -26.79
CA LEU A 66 -8.86 -49.84 -25.53
C LEU A 66 -7.98 -51.11 -25.27
N SER A 67 -7.51 -51.24 -24.01
CA SER A 67 -7.58 -52.42 -23.09
C SER A 67 -6.92 -52.07 -21.73
N SER A 68 -7.67 -51.93 -20.62
CA SER A 68 -7.86 -52.86 -19.48
C SER A 68 -6.63 -53.15 -18.59
N GLU A 69 -6.68 -52.76 -17.31
CA GLU A 69 -6.47 -53.63 -16.13
C GLU A 69 -6.62 -52.87 -14.79
N ASP A 70 -7.38 -53.47 -13.88
CA ASP A 70 -7.79 -52.99 -12.55
C ASP A 70 -6.92 -53.58 -11.41
N ASN A 71 -7.03 -52.90 -10.25
CA ASN A 71 -6.98 -53.39 -8.86
C ASN A 71 -5.73 -53.10 -8.02
N ASP A 72 -5.87 -52.13 -7.10
CA ASP A 72 -5.55 -52.25 -5.67
C ASP A 72 -5.87 -50.92 -4.95
N ASN A 73 -7.09 -50.73 -4.40
CA ASN A 73 -7.37 -49.49 -3.66
C ASN A 73 -8.52 -49.51 -2.63
N ASP A 74 -8.58 -50.50 -1.74
CA ASP A 74 -9.63 -50.57 -0.70
C ASP A 74 -9.18 -50.36 0.75
N ASN A 75 -7.88 -50.28 1.05
CA ASN A 75 -7.41 -50.07 2.42
C ASN A 75 -7.24 -48.59 2.85
N GLU A 76 -7.35 -47.64 1.92
CA GLU A 76 -7.14 -46.21 2.22
C GLU A 76 -8.43 -45.46 2.63
N LYS A 77 -9.60 -45.95 2.17
CA LYS A 77 -10.90 -45.31 2.43
C LYS A 77 -11.40 -45.45 3.88
N GLU A 78 -10.92 -46.45 4.63
CA GLU A 78 -11.39 -46.67 6.00
C GLU A 78 -10.69 -45.79 7.05
N LYS A 79 -9.42 -45.44 6.81
CA LYS A 79 -8.66 -44.50 7.66
C LYS A 79 -9.16 -43.05 7.53
N GLU A 80 -9.66 -42.69 6.35
CA GLU A 80 -10.23 -41.36 6.09
C GLU A 80 -11.56 -41.11 6.82
N LYS A 81 -12.41 -42.14 6.96
CA LYS A 81 -13.71 -42.04 7.66
C LYS A 81 -13.54 -41.82 9.17
N LYS A 82 -12.51 -42.39 9.81
CA LYS A 82 -12.23 -42.19 11.24
C LYS A 82 -11.66 -40.78 11.54
N LYS A 83 -10.87 -40.18 10.63
CA LYS A 83 -10.42 -38.77 10.73
C LYS A 83 -11.59 -37.77 10.57
N LYS A 84 -12.56 -38.04 9.69
CA LYS A 84 -13.75 -37.20 9.50
C LYS A 84 -14.68 -37.16 10.72
N LYS A 85 -14.77 -38.25 11.52
CA LYS A 85 -15.58 -38.29 12.76
C LYS A 85 -14.97 -37.48 13.93
N LYS A 86 -13.63 -37.43 14.08
CA LYS A 86 -12.98 -36.59 15.11
C LYS A 86 -13.04 -35.09 14.78
N LYS A 87 -13.01 -34.70 13.50
CA LYS A 87 -13.19 -33.30 13.05
C LYS A 87 -14.61 -32.76 13.33
N LYS A 88 -15.66 -33.60 13.27
CA LYS A 88 -17.05 -33.19 13.58
C LYS A 88 -17.30 -32.87 15.07
N LYS A 89 -16.59 -33.51 16.01
CA LYS A 89 -16.74 -33.20 17.46
C LYS A 89 -16.04 -31.89 17.88
N LYS A 90 -14.99 -31.45 17.16
CA LYS A 90 -14.31 -30.15 17.41
C LYS A 90 -15.15 -28.95 16.94
N LYS A 91 -15.85 -29.07 15.80
CA LYS A 91 -16.78 -28.05 15.26
C LYS A 91 -17.99 -27.73 16.16
N GLY A 92 -18.38 -28.65 17.04
CA GLY A 92 -19.52 -28.46 17.97
C GLY A 92 -19.21 -27.59 19.20
N LYS A 93 -17.93 -27.37 19.54
CA LYS A 93 -17.53 -26.47 20.64
C LYS A 93 -17.29 -25.03 20.17
N GLU A 94 -16.82 -24.82 18.94
CA GLU A 94 -16.68 -23.50 18.29
C GLU A 94 -18.02 -22.80 18.03
N THR A 95 -19.10 -23.57 17.81
CA THR A 95 -20.45 -23.03 17.54
C THR A 95 -21.10 -22.40 18.78
N ARG A 96 -20.70 -22.79 20.00
CA ARG A 96 -21.19 -22.20 21.25
C ARG A 96 -20.49 -20.90 21.63
N GLN A 97 -19.24 -20.70 21.22
CA GLN A 97 -18.52 -19.43 21.41
C GLN A 97 -19.07 -18.35 20.46
N LYS A 98 -19.30 -18.70 19.18
CA LYS A 98 -19.88 -17.80 18.17
C LYS A 98 -21.24 -17.20 18.55
N HIS A 99 -22.10 -17.96 19.25
CA HIS A 99 -23.43 -17.48 19.64
C HIS A 99 -23.42 -16.43 20.78
N LYS A 100 -22.33 -16.34 21.56
CA LYS A 100 -22.19 -15.32 22.61
C LYS A 100 -21.60 -14.03 22.06
N ASP A 101 -20.66 -14.12 21.12
CA ASP A 101 -20.07 -12.95 20.45
C ASP A 101 -21.12 -12.18 19.61
N THR A 102 -22.03 -12.90 18.93
CA THR A 102 -23.10 -12.27 18.13
C THR A 102 -24.04 -11.38 18.95
N LYS A 103 -24.38 -11.78 20.19
CA LYS A 103 -25.30 -11.00 21.04
C LYS A 103 -24.70 -9.67 21.53
N THR A 104 -23.38 -9.65 21.77
CA THR A 104 -22.68 -8.44 22.24
C THR A 104 -22.51 -7.43 21.11
N ILE A 105 -22.26 -7.92 19.89
CA ILE A 105 -22.14 -7.06 18.71
C ILE A 105 -23.50 -6.48 18.28
N ASP A 106 -24.59 -7.25 18.38
CA ASP A 106 -25.95 -6.78 18.09
C ASP A 106 -26.40 -5.60 18.97
N VAL A 107 -25.88 -5.50 20.21
CA VAL A 107 -26.16 -4.37 21.12
C VAL A 107 -25.37 -3.12 20.71
N SER A 108 -24.10 -3.28 20.35
CA SER A 108 -23.25 -2.18 19.85
C SER A 108 -23.86 -1.52 18.61
N ILE A 109 -24.36 -2.31 17.65
CA ILE A 109 -24.94 -1.79 16.40
C ILE A 109 -26.22 -0.99 16.62
N LYS A 110 -27.04 -1.36 17.62
CA LYS A 110 -28.26 -0.61 17.96
C LYS A 110 -27.96 0.78 18.51
N ASP A 111 -26.82 0.99 19.15
CA ASP A 111 -26.39 2.31 19.61
C ASP A 111 -25.63 3.09 18.52
N PHE A 112 -24.84 2.42 17.66
CA PHE A 112 -24.18 3.07 16.51
C PHE A 112 -25.15 3.54 15.42
N SER A 113 -26.21 2.79 15.12
CA SER A 113 -27.26 3.21 14.18
C SER A 113 -27.96 4.52 14.58
N LYS A 114 -27.87 4.94 15.85
CA LYS A 114 -28.37 6.23 16.32
C LYS A 114 -27.43 7.40 15.99
N ARG A 115 -26.14 7.12 15.78
CA ARG A 115 -25.08 8.11 15.48
C ARG A 115 -24.85 8.35 13.99
N LEU A 116 -25.23 7.40 13.13
CA LEU A 116 -25.15 7.53 11.67
C LEU A 116 -26.05 8.67 11.15
N ASN A 117 -25.43 9.72 10.61
CA ASN A 117 -26.11 10.86 10.02
C ASN A 117 -25.74 10.98 8.54
N VAL A 118 -26.47 10.26 7.68
CA VAL A 118 -26.34 10.36 6.22
C VAL A 118 -27.43 11.27 5.68
N ARG A 119 -27.03 12.38 5.04
CA ARG A 119 -27.97 13.33 4.43
C ARG A 119 -28.76 12.65 3.33
N GLY A 120 -30.08 12.78 3.35
CA GLY A 120 -30.96 12.21 2.31
C GLY A 120 -31.35 10.74 2.53
N LEU A 121 -30.89 10.09 3.61
CA LEU A 121 -31.31 8.72 3.97
C LEU A 121 -32.14 8.72 5.25
N SER A 122 -33.27 8.00 5.26
CA SER A 122 -34.10 7.89 6.46
C SER A 122 -33.49 6.88 7.44
N ARG A 123 -33.56 7.16 8.75
CA ARG A 123 -33.15 6.19 9.79
C ARG A 123 -33.89 4.86 9.73
N LYS A 124 -35.08 4.82 9.12
CA LYS A 124 -35.83 3.56 8.92
C LYS A 124 -35.13 2.63 7.92
N ASP A 125 -34.33 3.18 7.02
CA ASP A 125 -33.64 2.44 5.95
C ASP A 125 -32.35 1.75 6.44
N ILE A 126 -31.95 1.95 7.71
CA ILE A 126 -30.68 1.48 8.31
C ILE A 126 -30.91 0.38 9.37
N LYS A 127 -32.16 -0.06 9.59
CA LYS A 127 -32.50 -1.00 10.66
C LYS A 127 -32.33 -2.47 10.26
N LEU A 128 -31.10 -2.95 10.17
CA LEU A 128 -30.77 -4.37 10.02
C LEU A 128 -29.76 -4.79 11.10
N ASN A 129 -29.86 -6.03 11.59
CA ASN A 129 -28.79 -6.61 12.42
C ASN A 129 -27.59 -7.06 11.57
N LEU A 130 -26.46 -7.46 12.19
CA LEU A 130 -25.25 -7.86 11.44
C LEU A 130 -25.52 -8.88 10.34
N LYS A 131 -26.19 -9.96 10.72
CA LYS A 131 -26.40 -11.10 9.85
C LYS A 131 -27.32 -10.73 8.69
N GLU A 132 -28.32 -9.91 8.96
CA GLU A 132 -29.20 -9.34 7.95
C GLU A 132 -28.44 -8.43 6.98
N MET A 133 -27.49 -7.61 7.46
CA MET A 133 -26.67 -6.76 6.60
C MET A 133 -25.72 -7.58 5.71
N SER A 134 -25.03 -8.58 6.26
CA SER A 134 -24.19 -9.47 5.45
C SER A 134 -25.01 -10.20 4.38
N ASN A 135 -26.17 -10.75 4.75
CA ASN A 135 -27.07 -11.37 3.77
C ASN A 135 -27.60 -10.36 2.75
N TYR A 136 -27.87 -9.12 3.15
CA TYR A 136 -28.33 -8.07 2.26
C TYR A 136 -27.25 -7.69 1.23
N TYR A 137 -26.00 -7.57 1.68
CA TYR A 137 -24.85 -7.38 0.81
C TYR A 137 -24.68 -8.56 -0.17
N GLU A 138 -24.68 -9.80 0.31
CA GLU A 138 -24.55 -11.00 -0.55
C GLU A 138 -25.67 -11.05 -1.60
N ASN A 139 -26.90 -10.71 -1.22
CA ASN A 139 -28.02 -10.61 -2.16
C ASN A 139 -27.81 -9.49 -3.19
N SER A 140 -27.33 -8.32 -2.78
CA SER A 140 -27.00 -7.22 -3.69
C SER A 140 -25.86 -7.62 -4.64
N GLU A 141 -24.83 -8.31 -4.14
CA GLU A 141 -23.69 -8.82 -4.92
C GLU A 141 -24.17 -9.79 -6.02
N MET A 142 -25.07 -10.72 -5.69
CA MET A 142 -25.69 -11.64 -6.67
C MET A 142 -26.59 -10.95 -7.70
N GLN A 143 -27.07 -9.74 -7.41
CA GLN A 143 -27.97 -8.95 -8.26
C GLN A 143 -27.26 -7.84 -9.02
N ILE A 144 -25.93 -7.75 -8.94
CA ILE A 144 -25.16 -6.75 -9.69
C ILE A 144 -25.44 -6.94 -11.18
N ASP A 145 -25.93 -5.88 -11.80
CA ASP A 145 -26.19 -5.79 -13.23
C ASP A 145 -25.41 -4.59 -13.75
N ASN A 146 -24.15 -4.84 -14.12
CA ASN A 146 -23.29 -3.82 -14.69
C ASN A 146 -23.76 -3.51 -16.12
N LYS A 147 -24.71 -2.58 -16.26
CA LYS A 147 -25.26 -2.18 -17.57
C LYS A 147 -24.24 -1.55 -18.51
N LEU A 148 -23.10 -1.13 -17.96
CA LEU A 148 -22.00 -0.51 -18.70
C LEU A 148 -20.97 -1.54 -19.19
N LEU A 149 -21.17 -2.83 -18.93
CA LEU A 149 -20.29 -3.94 -19.34
C LEU A 149 -19.87 -3.87 -20.81
N ASN A 150 -20.82 -3.52 -21.69
CA ASN A 150 -20.63 -3.42 -23.13
C ASN A 150 -20.75 -1.99 -23.67
N SER A 151 -20.92 -1.01 -22.78
CA SER A 151 -21.10 0.38 -23.18
C SER A 151 -19.77 1.10 -23.17
N GLU A 152 -19.23 1.38 -24.35
CA GLU A 152 -18.09 2.28 -24.46
C GLU A 152 -18.44 3.68 -23.94
N LEU A 153 -19.71 4.10 -24.06
CA LEU A 153 -20.19 5.40 -23.63
C LEU A 153 -20.57 5.42 -22.14
N THR A 154 -20.23 6.52 -21.50
CA THR A 154 -20.54 6.85 -20.11
C THR A 154 -21.22 8.20 -20.06
N TRP A 155 -21.95 8.49 -19.00
CA TRP A 155 -22.53 9.81 -18.82
C TRP A 155 -21.48 10.91 -18.60
N LEU A 156 -20.19 10.59 -18.39
CA LEU A 156 -19.11 11.57 -18.40
C LEU A 156 -18.87 12.14 -19.81
N ASP A 157 -19.10 11.35 -20.85
CA ASP A 157 -18.90 11.76 -22.25
C ASP A 157 -19.84 12.90 -22.67
N ASP A 158 -20.98 13.02 -21.99
CA ASP A 158 -21.99 14.05 -22.24
C ASP A 158 -21.63 15.40 -21.60
N ILE A 159 -20.66 15.42 -20.69
CA ILE A 159 -20.28 16.62 -19.93
C ILE A 159 -19.25 17.42 -20.74
N PRO A 160 -19.52 18.69 -21.09
CA PRO A 160 -18.66 19.48 -21.98
C PRO A 160 -17.19 19.54 -21.56
N TYR A 161 -16.94 19.64 -20.27
CA TYR A 161 -15.59 19.65 -19.68
C TYR A 161 -14.79 18.38 -20.05
N PHE A 162 -15.36 17.20 -19.80
CA PHE A 162 -14.71 15.93 -20.08
C PHE A 162 -14.57 15.68 -21.59
N LYS A 163 -15.55 16.12 -22.39
CA LYS A 163 -15.44 16.10 -23.84
C LYS A 163 -14.25 16.92 -24.35
N GLN A 164 -13.98 18.09 -23.75
CA GLN A 164 -12.83 18.92 -24.10
C GLN A 164 -11.49 18.26 -23.74
N LEU A 165 -11.40 17.58 -22.59
CA LEU A 165 -10.13 16.93 -22.19
C LEU A 165 -9.68 15.85 -23.20
N ARG A 166 -10.62 15.18 -23.86
CA ARG A 166 -10.30 14.15 -24.85
C ARG A 166 -9.73 14.68 -26.16
N THR A 167 -9.87 15.97 -26.43
CA THR A 167 -9.28 16.59 -27.62
C THR A 167 -7.83 17.02 -27.38
N ILE A 168 -7.31 16.86 -26.17
CA ILE A 168 -5.94 17.25 -25.81
C ILE A 168 -5.00 16.11 -26.13
N ARG A 169 -4.00 16.39 -26.97
CA ARG A 169 -2.92 15.47 -27.33
C ARG A 169 -1.71 15.63 -26.41
N TYR A 170 -1.04 14.53 -26.11
CA TYR A 170 0.31 14.57 -25.56
C TYR A 170 1.31 14.75 -26.71
N ASP A 171 1.78 15.98 -26.90
CA ASP A 171 2.68 16.34 -28.00
C ASP A 171 4.10 15.86 -27.74
N ASP A 172 4.41 14.64 -28.16
CA ASP A 172 5.81 14.23 -28.32
C ASP A 172 6.39 14.74 -29.64
N GLU A 173 5.61 14.94 -30.70
CA GLU A 173 6.08 15.43 -32.01
C GLU A 173 4.98 16.27 -32.66
N ASN A 174 5.31 17.50 -33.05
CA ASN A 174 4.45 18.36 -33.86
C ASN A 174 4.29 17.74 -35.25
N GLU A 175 3.28 18.15 -36.04
CA GLU A 175 3.01 17.65 -37.41
C GLU A 175 4.24 17.72 -38.36
N ASN A 176 5.22 18.58 -38.04
CA ASN A 176 6.49 18.72 -38.76
C ASN A 176 7.63 17.81 -38.22
N GLY A 177 7.33 16.83 -37.36
CA GLY A 177 8.32 15.94 -36.76
C GLY A 177 9.22 16.59 -35.70
N HIS A 178 8.95 17.83 -35.29
CA HIS A 178 9.67 18.50 -34.23
C HIS A 178 9.08 18.13 -32.87
N ARG A 179 9.89 17.52 -32.00
CA ARG A 179 9.52 17.26 -30.61
C ARG A 179 9.08 18.55 -29.92
N ASN A 180 8.01 18.49 -29.10
CA ASN A 180 7.75 19.58 -28.16
C ASN A 180 9.03 19.78 -27.33
N GLN A 181 9.68 20.93 -27.51
CA GLN A 181 11.02 21.18 -27.00
C GLN A 181 11.07 21.03 -25.47
N TYR A 182 9.96 21.35 -24.79
CA TYR A 182 9.81 21.16 -23.36
C TYR A 182 9.81 19.68 -22.97
N ASN A 183 8.94 18.86 -23.58
CA ASN A 183 8.86 17.42 -23.28
C ASN A 183 10.18 16.71 -23.57
N LYS A 184 10.88 17.11 -24.64
CA LYS A 184 12.22 16.61 -24.95
C LYS A 184 13.23 16.97 -23.87
N LEU A 185 13.29 18.24 -23.46
CA LEU A 185 14.19 18.70 -22.41
C LEU A 185 13.92 17.98 -21.08
N LEU A 186 12.65 17.80 -20.73
CA LEU A 186 12.22 17.08 -19.54
C LEU A 186 12.64 15.60 -19.60
N HIS A 187 12.40 14.92 -20.73
CA HIS A 187 12.86 13.56 -20.96
C HIS A 187 14.38 13.44 -20.81
N ASP A 188 15.15 14.31 -21.47
CA ASP A 188 16.62 14.28 -21.42
C ASP A 188 17.13 14.54 -20.00
N THR A 189 16.48 15.42 -19.24
CA THR A 189 16.78 15.68 -17.82
C THR A 189 16.53 14.44 -16.96
N ILE A 190 15.41 13.75 -17.18
CA ILE A 190 15.08 12.50 -16.49
C ILE A 190 16.12 11.41 -16.79
N GLU A 191 16.52 11.23 -18.05
CA GLU A 191 17.53 10.23 -18.41
C GLU A 191 18.92 10.53 -17.82
N ILE A 192 19.30 11.81 -17.76
CA ILE A 192 20.55 12.24 -17.08
C ILE A 192 20.47 11.89 -15.59
N TYR A 193 19.34 12.18 -14.95
CA TYR A 193 19.10 11.84 -13.55
C TYR A 193 19.17 10.32 -13.30
N LEU A 194 18.48 9.52 -14.12
CA LEU A 194 18.47 8.05 -14.00
C LEU A 194 19.87 7.45 -14.17
N LYS A 195 20.66 7.94 -15.13
CA LYS A 195 22.08 7.53 -15.29
C LYS A 195 22.92 7.88 -14.07
N ARG A 196 22.67 9.05 -13.46
CA ARG A 196 23.40 9.49 -12.25
C ARG A 196 23.08 8.59 -11.05
N ILE A 197 21.81 8.30 -10.78
CA ILE A 197 21.44 7.45 -9.64
C ILE A 197 21.89 6.00 -9.86
N GLY A 198 21.88 5.50 -11.10
CA GLY A 198 22.39 4.17 -11.43
C GLY A 198 23.86 4.00 -11.04
N ARG A 199 24.72 4.93 -11.46
CA ARG A 199 26.14 4.94 -11.07
C ARG A 199 26.32 5.07 -9.56
N ASN A 200 25.50 5.89 -8.90
CA ASN A 200 25.55 6.05 -7.45
C ASN A 200 25.23 4.73 -6.73
N PHE A 201 24.20 4.02 -7.17
CA PHE A 201 23.82 2.72 -6.59
C PHE A 201 24.90 1.65 -6.80
N GLU A 202 25.54 1.61 -7.98
CA GLU A 202 26.69 0.73 -8.23
C GLU A 202 27.86 1.01 -7.27
N ASN A 203 28.19 2.28 -7.07
CA ASN A 203 29.26 2.69 -6.15
C ASN A 203 28.93 2.30 -4.70
N ILE A 204 27.72 2.61 -4.22
CA ILE A 204 27.27 2.25 -2.86
C ILE A 204 27.29 0.73 -2.68
N ALA A 205 26.84 -0.03 -3.68
CA ALA A 205 26.83 -1.49 -3.61
C ALA A 205 28.26 -2.05 -3.52
N LYS A 206 29.19 -1.52 -4.31
CA LYS A 206 30.60 -1.92 -4.27
C LYS A 206 31.21 -1.68 -2.89
N GLU A 207 31.14 -0.44 -2.39
CA GLU A 207 31.67 -0.08 -1.07
C GLU A 207 31.04 -0.90 0.04
N SER A 208 29.73 -1.09 -0.02
CA SER A 208 28.99 -1.83 1.00
C SER A 208 29.35 -3.32 1.01
N ASN A 209 29.48 -3.94 -0.16
CA ASN A 209 29.88 -5.34 -0.29
C ASN A 209 31.32 -5.55 0.20
N GLU A 210 32.24 -4.63 -0.08
CA GLU A 210 33.60 -4.68 0.46
C GLU A 210 33.59 -4.67 2.01
N ILE A 211 32.78 -3.81 2.62
CA ILE A 211 32.61 -3.77 4.08
C ILE A 211 32.02 -5.09 4.62
N LEU A 212 31.03 -5.67 3.92
CA LEU A 212 30.43 -6.95 4.30
C LEU A 212 31.46 -8.08 4.24
N HIS A 213 32.25 -8.15 3.16
CA HIS A 213 33.30 -9.15 3.01
C HIS A 213 34.31 -9.07 4.16
N ILE A 214 34.78 -7.86 4.52
CA ILE A 214 35.70 -7.68 5.65
C ILE A 214 35.07 -8.17 6.97
N LYS A 215 33.78 -7.91 7.21
CA LYS A 215 33.08 -8.39 8.41
C LYS A 215 32.96 -9.92 8.43
N ILE A 216 32.64 -10.53 7.28
CA ILE A 216 32.53 -11.99 7.14
C ILE A 216 33.89 -12.63 7.38
N GLU A 217 34.96 -12.14 6.75
CA GLU A 217 36.32 -12.66 6.94
C GLU A 217 36.79 -12.53 8.40
N LYS A 218 36.48 -11.40 9.05
CA LYS A 218 36.79 -11.21 10.47
C LYS A 218 36.05 -12.22 11.33
N TYR A 219 34.75 -12.44 11.07
CA TYR A 219 33.95 -13.41 11.80
C TYR A 219 34.44 -14.85 11.58
N GLU A 220 34.81 -15.21 10.35
CA GLU A 220 35.41 -16.50 10.04
C GLU A 220 36.67 -16.71 10.87
N LYS A 221 37.61 -15.76 10.87
CA LYS A 221 38.86 -15.86 11.66
C LYS A 221 38.60 -15.99 13.17
N GLU A 222 37.64 -15.23 13.71
CA GLU A 222 37.24 -15.34 15.11
C GLU A 222 36.60 -16.70 15.42
N TRP A 223 35.79 -17.22 14.50
CA TRP A 223 35.16 -18.53 14.61
C TRP A 223 36.20 -19.66 14.55
N GLU A 224 37.19 -19.56 13.66
CA GLU A 224 38.30 -20.51 13.55
C GLU A 224 39.12 -20.57 14.84
N LEU A 225 39.46 -19.42 15.40
CA LEU A 225 40.20 -19.33 16.67
C LEU A 225 39.43 -20.01 17.81
N LYS A 226 38.10 -19.85 17.84
CA LYS A 226 37.23 -20.44 18.86
C LYS A 226 37.07 -21.96 18.71
N ASN A 227 37.09 -22.47 17.48
CA ASN A 227 36.81 -23.88 17.17
C ASN A 227 38.06 -24.73 16.89
N GLY A 228 39.26 -24.15 17.05
CA GLY A 228 40.53 -24.89 16.96
C GLY A 228 41.10 -25.00 15.54
N GLY A 229 40.73 -24.09 14.64
CA GLY A 229 41.26 -24.00 13.28
C GLY A 229 40.19 -23.84 12.19
N PRO A 230 40.61 -23.77 10.92
CA PRO A 230 39.71 -23.72 9.77
C PRO A 230 38.83 -24.98 9.72
N LEU A 231 37.59 -24.80 9.27
CA LEU A 231 36.67 -25.91 9.03
C LEU A 231 37.28 -26.82 7.95
N SER A 232 37.82 -27.97 8.37
CA SER A 232 38.50 -28.91 7.47
C SER A 232 37.47 -29.70 6.68
N ASP A 233 37.63 -29.77 5.36
CA ASP A 233 36.75 -30.58 4.51
C ASP A 233 36.78 -32.05 4.93
N ILE A 234 35.61 -32.67 5.03
CA ILE A 234 35.51 -34.12 5.19
C ILE A 234 35.75 -34.77 3.82
N PRO A 235 36.65 -35.75 3.69
CA PRO A 235 36.82 -36.52 2.47
C PRO A 235 35.47 -37.07 1.97
N LYS A 236 35.13 -36.82 0.69
CA LYS A 236 33.87 -37.29 0.08
C LYS A 236 33.58 -38.77 0.30
N GLN A 237 34.63 -39.59 0.40
CA GLN A 237 34.52 -41.02 0.68
C GLN A 237 33.89 -41.30 2.05
N ILE A 238 34.28 -40.54 3.08
CA ILE A 238 33.75 -40.66 4.45
C ILE A 238 32.29 -40.16 4.50
N GLU A 239 31.97 -39.08 3.80
CA GLU A 239 30.59 -38.59 3.69
C GLU A 239 29.68 -39.64 3.04
N ILE A 240 30.12 -40.28 1.95
CA ILE A 240 29.37 -41.34 1.27
C ILE A 240 29.19 -42.57 2.19
N GLU A 241 30.23 -42.99 2.91
CA GLU A 241 30.18 -44.10 3.87
C GLU A 241 29.17 -43.83 4.99
N VAL A 242 29.23 -42.66 5.61
CA VAL A 242 28.32 -42.25 6.69
C VAL A 242 26.87 -42.13 6.19
N ILE A 243 26.63 -41.53 5.02
CA ILE A 243 25.28 -41.41 4.45
C ILE A 243 24.69 -42.79 4.13
N LYS A 244 25.49 -43.71 3.58
CA LYS A 244 25.04 -45.10 3.30
C LYS A 244 24.69 -45.83 4.61
N ALA A 245 25.50 -45.68 5.65
CA ALA A 245 25.23 -46.26 6.96
C ALA A 245 23.94 -45.71 7.56
N LEU A 246 23.77 -44.38 7.65
CA LEU A 246 22.58 -43.73 8.22
C LEU A 246 21.27 -44.11 7.49
N LYS A 247 21.32 -44.42 6.18
CA LYS A 247 20.15 -44.87 5.41
C LYS A 247 19.70 -46.29 5.75
N GLN A 248 20.58 -47.14 6.26
CA GLN A 248 20.25 -48.54 6.59
C GLN A 248 19.41 -48.69 7.87
N LYS A 249 19.16 -47.59 8.62
CA LYS A 249 18.32 -47.55 9.83
C LYS A 249 18.69 -48.58 10.91
N LYS A 250 19.94 -49.04 10.94
CA LYS A 250 20.47 -49.87 12.02
C LYS A 250 20.61 -49.07 13.31
N THR A 251 20.48 -49.74 14.47
CA THR A 251 20.71 -49.10 15.76
C THR A 251 22.20 -48.74 15.92
N LEU A 252 22.53 -47.66 16.65
CA LEU A 252 23.92 -47.17 16.78
C LEU A 252 24.88 -48.22 17.35
N GLU A 253 24.35 -49.20 18.09
CA GLU A 253 25.06 -50.31 18.73
C GLU A 253 25.52 -51.38 17.72
N GLU A 254 24.99 -51.38 16.49
CA GLU A 254 25.31 -52.36 15.44
C GLU A 254 26.46 -51.92 14.52
N TYR A 255 26.98 -50.69 14.68
CA TYR A 255 28.12 -50.20 13.88
C TYR A 255 29.44 -50.52 14.57
N ASP A 256 30.47 -50.83 13.77
CA ASP A 256 31.82 -50.95 14.31
C ASP A 256 32.33 -49.60 14.87
N GLU A 257 33.32 -49.69 15.76
CA GLU A 257 33.86 -48.54 16.48
C GLU A 257 34.48 -47.49 15.53
N GLU A 258 34.98 -47.92 14.38
CA GLU A 258 35.60 -47.05 13.37
C GLU A 258 34.55 -46.21 12.63
N LEU A 259 33.46 -46.84 12.20
CA LEU A 259 32.32 -46.20 11.56
C LEU A 259 31.59 -45.28 12.54
N LEU A 260 31.49 -45.64 13.82
CA LEU A 260 30.91 -44.78 14.85
C LEU A 260 31.74 -43.49 15.04
N LYS A 261 33.08 -43.58 15.03
CA LYS A 261 33.99 -42.42 15.02
C LYS A 261 33.80 -41.55 13.78
N LYS A 262 33.69 -42.16 12.58
CA LYS A 262 33.40 -41.45 11.33
C LYS A 262 32.04 -40.73 11.36
N ILE A 263 30.98 -41.38 11.86
CA ILE A 263 29.65 -40.80 12.02
C ILE A 263 29.69 -39.60 12.97
N THR A 264 30.34 -39.75 14.13
CA THR A 264 30.43 -38.69 15.15
C THR A 264 31.23 -37.48 14.63
N ALA A 265 32.35 -37.73 13.94
CA ALA A 265 33.13 -36.68 13.31
C ALA A 265 32.34 -35.94 12.20
N TYR A 266 31.58 -36.68 11.39
CA TYR A 266 30.72 -36.10 10.36
C TYR A 266 29.57 -35.27 10.93
N GLN A 267 28.91 -35.74 11.99
CA GLN A 267 27.87 -34.98 12.69
C GLN A 267 28.43 -33.67 13.27
N ARG A 268 29.56 -33.74 13.98
CA ARG A 268 30.24 -32.56 14.52
C ARG A 268 30.64 -31.56 13.43
N PHE A 269 31.13 -32.03 12.28
CA PHE A 269 31.43 -31.17 11.14
C PHE A 269 30.18 -30.46 10.61
N LYS A 270 29.05 -31.19 10.46
CA LYS A 270 27.79 -30.58 10.00
C LYS A 270 27.26 -29.54 10.99
N GLU A 271 27.40 -29.79 12.29
CA GLU A 271 27.06 -28.82 13.34
C GLU A 271 27.91 -27.55 13.23
N LEU A 272 29.23 -27.70 13.14
CA LEU A 272 30.16 -26.57 12.98
C LEU A 272 29.92 -25.79 11.68
N GLN A 273 29.66 -26.49 10.57
CA GLN A 273 29.31 -25.88 9.30
C GLN A 273 27.99 -25.09 9.40
N ALA A 274 26.98 -25.64 10.10
CA ALA A 274 25.72 -24.97 10.32
C ALA A 274 25.89 -23.70 11.19
N ASP A 275 26.69 -23.78 12.25
CA ASP A 275 26.99 -22.64 13.14
C ASP A 275 27.70 -21.50 12.39
N LEU A 276 28.76 -21.82 11.63
CA LEU A 276 29.46 -20.84 10.80
C LEU A 276 28.53 -20.17 9.78
N ASN A 277 27.75 -20.97 9.05
CA ASN A 277 26.80 -20.47 8.06
C ASN A 277 25.69 -19.62 8.69
N THR A 278 25.23 -19.98 9.89
CA THR A 278 24.23 -19.21 10.64
C THR A 278 24.78 -17.85 11.04
N GLY A 279 26.04 -17.81 11.50
CA GLY A 279 26.73 -16.56 11.81
C GLY A 279 26.90 -15.65 10.59
N LYS A 280 27.33 -16.21 9.45
CA LYS A 280 27.45 -15.46 8.18
C LYS A 280 26.12 -14.87 7.74
N LYS A 281 25.06 -15.69 7.72
CA LYS A 281 23.70 -15.21 7.38
C LYS A 281 23.23 -14.11 8.31
N LYS A 282 23.54 -14.20 9.61
CA LYS A 282 23.22 -13.13 10.56
C LYS A 282 23.95 -11.83 10.21
N LEU A 283 25.23 -11.90 9.84
CA LEU A 283 25.98 -10.72 9.39
C LEU A 283 25.42 -10.12 8.10
N GLU A 284 25.01 -10.95 7.14
CA GLU A 284 24.35 -10.51 5.91
C GLU A 284 23.01 -9.82 6.21
N MET A 285 22.19 -10.40 7.08
CA MET A 285 20.90 -9.82 7.51
C MET A 285 21.06 -8.50 8.29
N ASP A 286 22.10 -8.39 9.11
CA ASP A 286 22.41 -7.19 9.89
C ASP A 286 23.21 -6.15 9.08
N HIS A 287 23.64 -6.48 7.85
CA HIS A 287 24.48 -5.61 7.04
C HIS A 287 23.74 -4.40 6.48
N PHE A 288 24.48 -3.31 6.33
CA PHE A 288 23.94 -2.05 5.85
C PHE A 288 25.05 -1.14 5.29
N PRO A 289 24.80 -0.38 4.20
CA PRO A 289 23.59 -0.34 3.35
C PRO A 289 23.44 -1.53 2.40
N VAL A 290 22.21 -2.00 2.18
CA VAL A 290 21.94 -2.99 1.12
C VAL A 290 21.36 -2.24 -0.07
N VAL A 291 21.88 -2.52 -1.27
CA VAL A 291 21.40 -1.93 -2.52
C VAL A 291 20.58 -2.98 -3.25
N TYR A 292 19.27 -2.77 -3.32
CA TYR A 292 18.33 -3.69 -3.97
C TYR A 292 18.11 -3.37 -5.45
N THR A 293 18.30 -2.12 -5.86
CA THR A 293 18.08 -1.60 -7.22
C THR A 293 19.38 -1.35 -7.97
N LEU A 294 20.00 -2.38 -8.56
CA LEU A 294 21.19 -2.18 -9.40
C LEU A 294 20.82 -1.97 -10.88
N PRO A 295 21.52 -1.13 -11.64
CA PRO A 295 21.29 -0.99 -13.09
C PRO A 295 21.27 -2.35 -13.80
N GLY A 296 20.31 -2.53 -14.71
CA GLY A 296 20.10 -3.80 -15.43
C GLY A 296 19.30 -4.87 -14.67
N THR A 297 18.93 -4.63 -13.42
CA THR A 297 18.01 -5.50 -12.66
C THR A 297 16.54 -5.11 -12.89
N PRO A 298 15.59 -6.06 -12.75
CA PRO A 298 14.15 -5.76 -12.81
C PRO A 298 13.72 -4.67 -11.81
N GLU A 299 14.37 -4.60 -10.65
CA GLU A 299 14.10 -3.62 -9.61
C GLU A 299 14.43 -2.20 -10.07
N PHE A 300 15.58 -2.01 -10.70
CA PHE A 300 15.98 -0.72 -11.26
C PHE A 300 15.16 -0.35 -12.49
N GLU A 301 14.80 -1.31 -13.33
CA GLU A 301 13.87 -1.10 -14.45
C GLU A 301 12.52 -0.60 -13.95
N TYR A 302 11.96 -1.21 -12.91
CA TYR A 302 10.70 -0.77 -12.31
C TYR A 302 10.77 0.66 -11.78
N LEU A 303 11.81 0.99 -11.01
CA LEU A 303 12.03 2.33 -10.48
C LEU A 303 12.17 3.36 -11.61
N SER A 304 13.04 3.07 -12.59
CA SER A 304 13.32 4.00 -13.69
C SER A 304 12.11 4.20 -14.60
N ASN A 305 11.35 3.15 -14.91
CA ASN A 305 10.14 3.23 -15.72
C ASN A 305 9.00 3.93 -14.98
N SER A 306 8.87 3.73 -13.66
CA SER A 306 7.92 4.50 -12.82
C SER A 306 8.24 5.99 -12.85
N ILE A 307 9.51 6.36 -12.70
CA ILE A 307 9.97 7.76 -12.78
C ILE A 307 9.67 8.34 -14.16
N ARG A 308 9.99 7.62 -15.25
CA ARG A 308 9.69 8.08 -16.62
C ARG A 308 8.20 8.35 -16.82
N LEU A 309 7.34 7.38 -16.48
CA LEU A 309 5.89 7.48 -16.69
C LEU A 309 5.27 8.68 -15.96
N ILE A 310 5.69 8.93 -14.73
CA ILE A 310 5.10 9.96 -13.88
C ILE A 310 5.77 11.32 -14.07
N SER A 311 7.10 11.41 -14.03
CA SER A 311 7.82 12.69 -14.16
C SER A 311 7.66 13.34 -15.54
N GLN A 312 7.42 12.55 -16.61
CA GLN A 312 7.10 13.11 -17.92
C GLN A 312 5.70 13.71 -18.01
N ARG A 313 4.86 13.56 -16.97
CA ARG A 313 3.47 14.04 -16.94
C ARG A 313 2.64 13.52 -18.13
N ARG A 314 2.93 12.30 -18.58
CA ARG A 314 2.23 11.63 -19.69
C ARG A 314 1.14 10.66 -19.25
N THR A 315 1.13 10.31 -17.96
CA THR A 315 0.34 9.19 -17.46
C THR A 315 -0.88 9.68 -16.70
N ILE A 316 -2.06 9.29 -17.17
CA ILE A 316 -3.31 9.39 -16.41
C ILE A 316 -3.25 8.34 -15.32
N CYS A 317 -3.41 8.80 -14.08
CA CYS A 317 -3.19 8.04 -12.87
C CYS A 317 -4.55 7.76 -12.22
N PHE A 318 -4.95 6.49 -12.16
CA PHE A 318 -6.19 6.03 -11.54
C PHE A 318 -5.85 5.25 -10.27
N THR A 319 -5.94 5.92 -9.13
CA THR A 319 -5.61 5.31 -7.84
C THR A 319 -6.87 4.77 -7.19
N ILE A 320 -6.76 3.56 -6.65
CA ILE A 320 -7.85 2.94 -5.92
C ILE A 320 -7.37 2.34 -4.60
N ASP A 321 -8.26 2.36 -3.61
CA ASP A 321 -8.10 1.68 -2.33
C ASP A 321 -9.47 1.11 -1.92
N VAL A 322 -9.52 -0.14 -1.48
CA VAL A 322 -10.76 -0.84 -1.10
C VAL A 322 -10.70 -1.28 0.36
N GLU A 323 -11.64 -0.81 1.18
CA GLU A 323 -11.75 -1.22 2.57
C GLU A 323 -12.82 -2.30 2.75
N ALA A 324 -12.41 -3.41 3.34
CA ALA A 324 -13.26 -4.57 3.62
C ALA A 324 -13.58 -4.71 5.11
N PHE A 325 -14.67 -5.41 5.41
CA PHE A 325 -15.07 -5.65 6.79
C PHE A 325 -14.14 -6.65 7.49
N GLU A 326 -13.54 -6.26 8.61
CA GLU A 326 -12.47 -7.01 9.27
C GLU A 326 -12.88 -8.42 9.78
N LEU A 327 -14.17 -8.67 9.99
CA LEU A 327 -14.71 -9.98 10.38
C LEU A 327 -15.11 -10.86 9.19
N ASN A 328 -15.31 -10.26 8.01
CA ASN A 328 -15.60 -10.95 6.77
C ASN A 328 -15.08 -10.13 5.59
N ASN A 329 -13.85 -10.44 5.16
CA ASN A 329 -13.18 -9.68 4.12
C ASN A 329 -13.95 -9.70 2.79
N ASP A 330 -14.86 -10.67 2.56
CA ASP A 330 -15.69 -10.72 1.35
C ASP A 330 -16.67 -9.55 1.22
N ILE A 331 -16.91 -8.81 2.31
CA ILE A 331 -17.81 -7.67 2.35
C ILE A 331 -17.02 -6.38 2.21
N ILE A 332 -17.13 -5.74 1.05
CA ILE A 332 -16.56 -4.41 0.81
C ILE A 332 -17.43 -3.36 1.47
N THR A 333 -16.80 -2.43 2.17
CA THR A 333 -17.52 -1.36 2.88
C THR A 333 -17.31 0.02 2.28
N GLU A 334 -16.13 0.29 1.72
CA GLU A 334 -15.77 1.60 1.17
C GLU A 334 -14.90 1.44 -0.08
N PHE A 335 -14.98 2.41 -0.99
CA PHE A 335 -14.07 2.57 -2.11
C PHE A 335 -13.48 3.98 -2.08
N GLY A 336 -12.16 4.06 -2.18
CA GLY A 336 -11.42 5.29 -2.39
C GLY A 336 -10.93 5.38 -3.80
N ILE A 337 -11.13 6.53 -4.45
CA ILE A 337 -10.70 6.74 -5.83
C ILE A 337 -10.02 8.11 -5.89
N SER A 338 -8.80 8.15 -6.42
CA SER A 338 -8.07 9.40 -6.64
C SER A 338 -7.47 9.41 -8.04
N ILE A 339 -7.82 10.43 -8.82
CA ILE A 339 -7.47 10.54 -10.23
C ILE A 339 -6.63 11.79 -10.45
N TYR A 340 -5.44 11.57 -10.98
CA TYR A 340 -4.59 12.64 -11.51
C TYR A 340 -4.55 12.52 -13.04
N ASP A 341 -5.11 13.53 -13.70
CA ASP A 341 -5.12 13.65 -15.15
C ASP A 341 -4.20 14.80 -15.56
N PRO A 342 -3.03 14.52 -16.19
CA PRO A 342 -2.13 15.57 -16.62
C PRO A 342 -2.78 16.59 -17.58
N ARG A 343 -3.84 16.19 -18.29
CA ARG A 343 -4.58 17.08 -19.21
C ARG A 343 -5.26 18.24 -18.50
N GLU A 344 -5.61 18.05 -17.24
CA GLU A 344 -6.20 19.08 -16.38
C GLU A 344 -5.14 19.97 -15.71
N ASN A 345 -3.86 19.60 -15.85
CA ASN A 345 -2.77 20.06 -14.97
C ASN A 345 -1.63 20.80 -15.70
N PHE A 346 -1.79 21.14 -16.98
CA PHE A 346 -0.73 21.83 -17.75
C PHE A 346 -0.24 23.14 -17.13
N PHE A 347 -1.18 23.94 -16.62
CA PHE A 347 -0.90 25.30 -16.14
C PHE A 347 -1.13 25.45 -14.63
N SER A 348 -1.49 24.36 -13.94
CA SER A 348 -1.73 24.42 -12.50
C SER A 348 -0.41 24.31 -11.74
N MET A 349 -0.16 25.23 -10.81
CA MET A 349 0.98 25.13 -9.90
C MET A 349 0.83 23.97 -8.91
N THR A 350 -0.40 23.75 -8.44
CA THR A 350 -0.76 22.66 -7.54
C THR A 350 -1.55 21.62 -8.31
N PRO A 351 -1.20 20.32 -8.22
CA PRO A 351 -1.91 19.30 -8.98
C PRO A 351 -3.37 19.24 -8.56
N ILE A 352 -4.26 19.41 -9.53
CA ILE A 352 -5.69 19.15 -9.42
C ILE A 352 -5.85 17.64 -9.46
N ILE A 353 -6.36 17.09 -8.36
CA ILE A 353 -6.64 15.67 -8.18
C ILE A 353 -8.12 15.54 -7.88
N LYS A 354 -8.83 14.76 -8.69
CA LYS A 354 -10.23 14.42 -8.41
C LYS A 354 -10.26 13.24 -7.44
N THR A 355 -10.99 13.39 -6.35
CA THR A 355 -11.03 12.38 -5.28
C THR A 355 -12.48 12.04 -4.96
N TYR A 356 -12.74 10.75 -4.77
CA TYR A 356 -14.07 10.24 -4.44
C TYR A 356 -13.94 9.23 -3.31
N HIS A 357 -14.90 9.30 -2.39
CA HIS A 357 -15.05 8.33 -1.33
C HIS A 357 -16.46 7.76 -1.39
N LEU A 358 -16.60 6.49 -1.75
CA LEU A 358 -17.88 5.81 -1.88
C LEU A 358 -18.10 4.90 -0.68
N ILE A 359 -19.26 4.98 -0.04
CA ILE A 359 -19.64 4.09 1.05
C ILE A 359 -20.81 3.21 0.60
N VAL A 360 -20.67 1.90 0.77
CA VAL A 360 -21.70 0.93 0.38
C VAL A 360 -22.87 0.98 1.36
N LYS A 361 -24.05 1.35 0.88
CA LYS A 361 -25.27 1.53 1.69
C LYS A 361 -25.66 0.25 2.43
N GLU A 362 -25.59 -0.88 1.75
CA GLU A 362 -25.98 -2.20 2.26
C GLU A 362 -25.31 -2.52 3.61
N VAL A 363 -24.09 -2.02 3.79
CA VAL A 363 -23.20 -2.33 4.92
C VAL A 363 -22.75 -1.08 5.67
N LEU A 364 -23.53 0.00 5.56
CA LEU A 364 -23.24 1.30 6.15
C LEU A 364 -23.02 1.25 7.68
N ALA A 365 -23.70 0.33 8.37
CA ALA A 365 -23.54 0.14 9.81
C ALA A 365 -22.45 -0.89 10.21
N LEU A 366 -21.82 -1.57 9.24
CA LEU A 366 -20.62 -2.36 9.50
C LEU A 366 -19.42 -1.43 9.64
N ARG A 367 -18.74 -1.50 10.79
CA ARG A 367 -17.58 -0.66 11.12
C ARG A 367 -16.43 -1.52 11.60
N ASN A 368 -15.21 -1.18 11.17
CA ASN A 368 -13.98 -1.82 11.62
C ASN A 368 -13.53 -1.15 12.91
N CYS A 369 -13.49 -1.87 14.03
CA CYS A 369 -13.12 -1.27 15.32
C CYS A 369 -12.18 -2.15 16.15
N LYS A 370 -12.04 -3.42 15.80
CA LYS A 370 -11.35 -4.41 16.64
C LYS A 370 -9.86 -4.46 16.34
N TRP A 371 -9.50 -4.47 15.07
CA TRP A 371 -8.12 -4.57 14.61
C TRP A 371 -7.70 -3.37 13.78
N ILE A 372 -8.65 -2.80 13.04
CA ILE A 372 -8.48 -1.61 12.21
C ILE A 372 -9.29 -0.46 12.84
N CYS A 373 -8.79 0.77 12.71
CA CYS A 373 -9.45 1.96 13.25
C CYS A 373 -10.61 2.36 12.34
N ASP A 374 -11.77 2.73 12.92
CA ASP A 374 -12.91 3.23 12.13
C ASP A 374 -12.72 4.71 11.79
N TYR A 375 -12.27 5.02 10.57
CA TYR A 375 -12.20 6.38 10.06
C TYR A 375 -13.07 6.61 8.82
N LYS A 376 -14.05 5.74 8.60
CA LYS A 376 -14.98 5.80 7.47
C LYS A 376 -15.74 7.12 7.32
N ASP A 377 -16.01 7.81 8.43
CA ASP A 377 -16.70 9.12 8.41
C ASP A 377 -15.74 10.32 8.32
N CYS A 378 -14.42 10.09 8.27
CA CYS A 378 -13.39 11.12 8.33
C CYS A 378 -12.74 11.40 6.96
N TYR A 379 -13.56 11.53 5.92
CA TYR A 379 -13.06 11.87 4.57
C TYR A 379 -12.63 13.34 4.50
N LEU A 380 -11.37 13.57 4.12
CA LEU A 380 -10.74 14.89 4.16
C LEU A 380 -10.99 15.73 2.90
N ASN A 381 -11.21 15.08 1.76
CA ASN A 381 -11.25 15.74 0.46
C ASN A 381 -12.67 16.06 -0.03
N GLY A 382 -13.68 15.99 0.84
CA GLY A 382 -15.04 16.37 0.49
C GLY A 382 -16.11 15.67 1.33
N GLU A 383 -17.22 15.30 0.68
CA GLU A 383 -18.31 14.52 1.25
C GLU A 383 -18.25 13.07 0.76
N SER A 384 -18.46 12.12 1.67
CA SER A 384 -18.58 10.71 1.31
C SER A 384 -19.91 10.45 0.58
N LEU A 385 -19.85 9.77 -0.56
CA LEU A 385 -20.99 9.44 -1.40
C LEU A 385 -21.53 8.07 -0.98
N VAL A 386 -22.71 8.05 -0.37
CA VAL A 386 -23.37 6.80 0.01
C VAL A 386 -24.22 6.32 -1.17
N LEU A 387 -23.92 5.13 -1.68
CA LEU A 387 -24.53 4.51 -2.86
C LEU A 387 -24.85 3.05 -2.58
N THR A 388 -25.83 2.45 -3.28
CA THR A 388 -25.96 0.99 -3.25
C THR A 388 -24.75 0.35 -3.92
N LEU A 389 -24.44 -0.90 -3.61
CA LEU A 389 -23.34 -1.64 -4.24
C LEU A 389 -23.41 -1.57 -5.78
N ASN A 390 -24.60 -1.78 -6.35
CA ASN A 390 -24.81 -1.70 -7.80
C ASN A 390 -24.51 -0.29 -8.36
N GLN A 391 -24.85 0.78 -7.62
CA GLN A 391 -24.54 2.14 -8.03
C GLN A 391 -23.06 2.49 -7.82
N CYS A 392 -22.38 1.90 -6.83
CA CYS A 392 -20.91 1.99 -6.72
C CYS A 392 -20.24 1.38 -7.96
N VAL A 393 -20.68 0.19 -8.38
CA VAL A 393 -20.17 -0.48 -9.60
C VAL A 393 -20.40 0.40 -10.84
N GLU A 394 -21.61 0.93 -11.03
CA GLU A 394 -21.91 1.85 -12.15
C GLU A 394 -21.04 3.11 -12.12
N PHE A 395 -20.81 3.69 -10.93
CA PHE A 395 -19.96 4.86 -10.73
C PHE A 395 -18.51 4.57 -11.13
N ILE A 396 -17.92 3.49 -10.57
CA ILE A 396 -16.52 3.13 -10.82
C ILE A 396 -16.33 2.72 -12.28
N GLN A 397 -17.22 1.90 -12.84
CA GLN A 397 -17.14 1.50 -14.26
C GLN A 397 -17.21 2.72 -15.18
N SER A 398 -18.04 3.72 -14.85
CA SER A 398 -18.10 4.98 -15.63
C SER A 398 -16.75 5.72 -15.62
N LEU A 399 -16.08 5.78 -14.47
CA LEU A 399 -14.75 6.40 -14.37
C LEU A 399 -13.69 5.59 -15.12
N ILE A 400 -13.69 4.26 -15.00
CA ILE A 400 -12.76 3.38 -15.73
C ILE A 400 -12.97 3.51 -17.24
N ASN A 401 -14.21 3.44 -17.73
CA ASN A 401 -14.51 3.60 -19.14
C ASN A 401 -14.12 4.98 -19.67
N TYR A 402 -14.18 6.02 -18.84
CA TYR A 402 -13.80 7.37 -19.25
C TYR A 402 -12.27 7.58 -19.27
N TYR A 403 -11.59 7.24 -18.17
CA TYR A 403 -10.18 7.55 -17.96
C TYR A 403 -9.25 6.45 -18.48
N MET A 404 -9.67 5.19 -18.38
CA MET A 404 -8.83 4.04 -18.70
C MET A 404 -8.96 3.61 -20.16
N ILE A 405 -10.13 3.76 -20.79
CA ILE A 405 -10.35 3.32 -22.17
C ILE A 405 -10.20 4.50 -23.14
N PRO A 406 -9.14 4.56 -23.97
CA PRO A 406 -8.95 5.65 -24.92
C PRO A 406 -9.99 5.62 -26.04
N LYS A 407 -10.57 6.78 -26.39
CA LYS A 407 -11.59 6.85 -27.47
C LYS A 407 -11.18 7.61 -28.73
N THR A 408 -10.34 8.64 -28.61
CA THR A 408 -9.89 9.45 -29.74
C THR A 408 -8.41 9.23 -30.01
N GLU A 409 -7.93 9.64 -31.19
CA GLU A 409 -6.50 9.54 -31.52
C GLU A 409 -5.65 10.40 -30.58
N GLU A 410 -6.15 11.55 -30.16
CA GLU A 410 -5.49 12.40 -29.17
C GLU A 410 -5.43 11.70 -27.81
N ASP A 411 -6.52 11.07 -27.38
CA ASP A 411 -6.63 10.37 -26.10
C ASP A 411 -5.71 9.12 -26.04
N ARG A 412 -5.42 8.48 -27.18
CA ARG A 412 -4.46 7.37 -27.31
C ARG A 412 -3.00 7.78 -27.09
N THR A 413 -2.68 9.07 -27.16
CA THR A 413 -1.29 9.54 -26.96
C THR A 413 -0.84 9.53 -25.48
N TRP A 414 -1.81 9.48 -24.56
CA TRP A 414 -1.60 9.43 -23.12
C TRP A 414 -1.39 8.00 -22.61
N SER A 415 -0.48 7.84 -21.65
CA SER A 415 -0.30 6.57 -20.92
C SER A 415 -1.32 6.48 -19.78
N ARG A 416 -1.60 5.27 -19.30
CA ARG A 416 -2.61 5.04 -18.26
C ARG A 416 -2.12 4.03 -17.24
N ALA A 417 -2.28 4.36 -15.97
CA ALA A 417 -1.81 3.52 -14.88
C ALA A 417 -2.89 3.38 -13.79
N PHE A 418 -3.13 2.14 -13.38
CA PHE A 418 -3.73 1.85 -12.09
C PHE A 418 -2.67 2.00 -11.00
N ILE A 419 -3.07 2.58 -9.87
CA ILE A 419 -2.17 2.87 -8.76
C ILE A 419 -2.78 2.34 -7.48
N GLY A 420 -1.95 1.76 -6.63
CA GLY A 420 -2.35 1.27 -5.32
C GLY A 420 -1.17 1.07 -4.39
N HIS A 421 -1.49 0.67 -3.18
CA HIS A 421 -0.53 0.21 -2.19
C HIS A 421 -0.79 -1.28 -1.96
N HIS A 422 -0.21 -2.14 -2.81
CA HIS A 422 -0.72 -3.48 -3.14
C HIS A 422 -1.87 -3.49 -4.17
N VAL A 423 -1.65 -2.81 -5.32
CA VAL A 423 -2.68 -2.51 -6.34
C VAL A 423 -3.39 -3.75 -6.88
N GLN A 424 -2.69 -4.88 -7.00
CA GLN A 424 -3.28 -6.11 -7.51
C GLN A 424 -4.46 -6.58 -6.65
N GLY A 425 -4.35 -6.45 -5.32
CA GLY A 425 -5.42 -6.84 -4.41
C GLY A 425 -6.68 -5.98 -4.59
N ASP A 426 -6.53 -4.68 -4.78
CA ASP A 426 -7.66 -3.79 -5.04
C ASP A 426 -8.35 -4.10 -6.38
N LEU A 427 -7.57 -4.39 -7.43
CA LEU A 427 -8.12 -4.77 -8.74
C LEU A 427 -8.86 -6.11 -8.68
N GLU A 428 -8.37 -7.09 -7.92
CA GLU A 428 -9.06 -8.36 -7.66
C GLU A 428 -10.42 -8.13 -6.97
N TRP A 429 -10.51 -7.19 -6.02
CA TRP A 429 -11.78 -6.80 -5.40
C TRP A 429 -12.77 -6.20 -6.39
N LEU A 430 -12.33 -5.31 -7.28
CA LEU A 430 -13.19 -4.73 -8.32
C LEU A 430 -13.71 -5.78 -9.28
N ASN A 431 -12.85 -6.68 -9.74
CA ASN A 431 -13.24 -7.78 -10.62
C ASN A 431 -14.27 -8.69 -9.96
N LYS A 432 -14.10 -8.99 -8.66
CA LYS A 432 -15.04 -9.82 -7.90
C LYS A 432 -16.46 -9.24 -7.89
N ILE A 433 -16.60 -7.92 -7.80
CA ILE A 433 -17.90 -7.23 -7.82
C ILE A 433 -18.41 -6.89 -9.23
N GLY A 434 -17.81 -7.45 -10.28
CA GLY A 434 -18.28 -7.31 -11.65
C GLY A 434 -17.91 -6.00 -12.34
N ILE A 435 -16.91 -5.27 -11.83
CA ILE A 435 -16.28 -4.17 -12.57
C ILE A 435 -15.29 -4.78 -13.55
N ILE A 436 -15.37 -4.38 -14.81
CA ILE A 436 -14.45 -4.81 -15.85
C ILE A 436 -13.29 -3.84 -15.92
N ILE A 437 -12.12 -4.38 -15.65
CA ILE A 437 -10.84 -3.74 -15.89
C ILE A 437 -10.33 -4.22 -17.27
N PRO A 438 -9.67 -3.38 -18.06
CA PRO A 438 -8.99 -3.82 -19.28
C PRO A 438 -7.77 -4.71 -18.91
N GLU A 439 -8.01 -6.00 -18.64
CA GLU A 439 -7.03 -6.92 -18.05
C GLU A 439 -5.98 -7.43 -19.03
N GLU A 440 -6.31 -7.59 -20.32
CA GLU A 440 -5.50 -8.36 -21.28
C GLU A 440 -4.10 -7.75 -21.56
N ASP A 441 -3.77 -6.57 -21.01
CA ASP A 441 -2.53 -5.84 -21.27
C ASP A 441 -1.99 -5.02 -20.06
N ILE A 442 -2.36 -5.33 -18.80
CA ILE A 442 -1.80 -4.62 -17.64
C ILE A 442 -0.38 -5.10 -17.35
N ASN A 443 0.59 -4.20 -17.52
CA ASN A 443 1.99 -4.43 -17.19
C ASN A 443 2.28 -4.10 -15.72
N TYR A 444 2.30 -5.13 -14.87
CA TYR A 444 2.63 -5.02 -13.44
C TYR A 444 4.13 -4.91 -13.16
N ASP A 445 4.98 -5.51 -13.99
CA ASP A 445 6.43 -5.53 -13.75
C ASP A 445 7.18 -4.34 -14.37
N LEU A 446 6.49 -3.54 -15.19
CA LEU A 446 7.07 -2.45 -15.98
C LEU A 446 8.30 -2.88 -16.79
N LEU A 447 8.38 -4.16 -17.14
CA LEU A 447 9.43 -4.70 -18.01
C LEU A 447 9.02 -4.50 -19.47
N ASN A 448 10.01 -4.35 -20.34
CA ASN A 448 9.81 -4.11 -21.77
C ASN A 448 8.86 -2.93 -22.07
N CYS A 449 8.95 -1.89 -21.23
CA CYS A 449 8.27 -0.59 -21.39
C CYS A 449 8.80 0.22 -22.57
N SER A 450 9.52 -0.39 -23.54
CA SER A 450 9.87 0.27 -24.79
C SER A 450 8.58 0.84 -25.38
N ILE A 451 8.44 2.16 -25.27
CA ILE A 451 7.32 2.96 -25.75
C ILE A 451 7.46 2.97 -27.27
N LYS A 452 7.23 1.83 -27.92
CA LYS A 452 7.13 1.77 -29.37
C LYS A 452 5.91 2.60 -29.75
N ARG A 453 6.11 3.54 -30.68
CA ARG A 453 5.06 4.38 -31.26
C ARG A 453 3.87 3.46 -31.64
N ASN A 454 2.68 3.75 -31.11
CA ASN A 454 1.40 3.08 -31.38
C ASN A 454 1.05 1.81 -30.57
N SER A 455 1.84 1.39 -29.57
CA SER A 455 1.38 0.38 -28.60
C SER A 455 0.87 1.09 -27.35
N PHE A 456 -0.46 1.19 -27.23
CA PHE A 456 -1.10 1.63 -25.99
C PHE A 456 -1.05 0.46 -24.99
N LYS A 457 -0.56 0.71 -23.77
CA LYS A 457 -0.44 -0.28 -22.69
C LYS A 457 -1.02 0.28 -21.39
N TYR A 458 -1.59 -0.60 -20.59
CA TYR A 458 -2.00 -0.31 -19.23
C TYR A 458 -0.85 -0.64 -18.28
N PHE A 459 -0.62 0.21 -17.28
CA PHE A 459 0.40 -0.02 -16.26
C PHE A 459 -0.25 -0.23 -14.90
N ALA A 460 0.40 -1.00 -14.04
CA ALA A 460 0.08 -1.04 -12.62
C ALA A 460 1.29 -0.55 -11.82
N LEU A 461 1.11 0.59 -11.16
CA LEU A 461 2.14 1.23 -10.34
C LEU A 461 1.81 1.01 -8.87
N ASP A 462 2.64 0.23 -8.22
CA ASP A 462 2.46 -0.17 -6.84
C ASP A 462 3.48 0.56 -5.97
N THR A 463 2.96 1.40 -5.06
CA THR A 463 3.81 2.21 -4.17
C THR A 463 4.54 1.37 -3.13
N GLU A 464 3.96 0.26 -2.69
CA GLU A 464 4.59 -0.69 -1.78
C GLU A 464 5.74 -1.41 -2.49
N LEU A 465 5.49 -1.90 -3.70
CA LEU A 465 6.50 -2.56 -4.52
C LEU A 465 7.66 -1.61 -4.89
N LEU A 466 7.34 -0.38 -5.30
CA LEU A 466 8.34 0.65 -5.61
C LEU A 466 9.24 0.92 -4.40
N TYR A 467 8.63 1.03 -3.21
CA TYR A 467 9.37 1.19 -1.96
C TYR A 467 10.23 -0.03 -1.64
N LYS A 468 9.66 -1.24 -1.66
CA LYS A 468 10.37 -2.50 -1.36
C LYS A 468 11.57 -2.70 -2.26
N ARG A 469 11.41 -2.47 -3.56
CA ARG A 469 12.48 -2.58 -4.54
C ARG A 469 13.58 -1.55 -4.28
N THR A 470 13.25 -0.34 -3.83
CA THR A 470 14.26 0.72 -3.60
C THR A 470 14.96 0.62 -2.24
N TYR A 471 14.22 0.35 -1.16
CA TYR A 471 14.69 0.50 0.22
C TYR A 471 14.65 -0.80 1.04
N GLY A 472 14.08 -1.88 0.49
CA GLY A 472 13.86 -3.15 1.18
C GLY A 472 12.49 -3.25 1.85
N GLU A 473 12.22 -4.40 2.46
CA GLU A 473 10.89 -4.78 2.98
C GLU A 473 10.53 -4.18 4.35
N ILE A 474 11.38 -3.32 4.89
CA ILE A 474 11.21 -2.80 6.24
C ILE A 474 10.34 -1.54 6.20
N SER A 475 9.27 -1.53 7.01
CA SER A 475 8.36 -0.37 7.16
C SER A 475 7.60 0.03 5.89
N CYS A 476 7.13 -0.96 5.12
CA CYS A 476 6.45 -0.72 3.85
C CYS A 476 5.00 -0.25 3.93
N ASN A 477 4.39 -0.14 5.12
CA ASN A 477 3.00 0.31 5.17
C ASN A 477 2.87 1.78 4.78
N LEU A 478 1.73 2.15 4.16
CA LEU A 478 1.45 3.48 3.65
C LEU A 478 1.79 4.58 4.66
N GLY A 479 1.24 4.51 5.88
CA GLY A 479 1.47 5.52 6.92
C GLY A 479 2.94 5.71 7.32
N LYS A 480 3.73 4.63 7.36
CA LYS A 480 5.17 4.71 7.65
C LYS A 480 5.94 5.35 6.51
N ILE A 481 5.62 5.02 5.25
CA ILE A 481 6.27 5.63 4.09
C ILE A 481 5.91 7.12 4.00
N LEU A 482 4.64 7.47 4.16
CA LEU A 482 4.19 8.87 4.17
C LEU A 482 4.93 9.69 5.21
N ARG A 483 5.06 9.17 6.43
CA ARG A 483 5.78 9.85 7.49
C ARG A 483 7.28 9.92 7.17
N LEU A 484 7.91 8.86 6.64
CA LEU A 484 9.34 8.83 6.25
C LEU A 484 9.67 9.93 5.24
N LEU A 485 8.75 10.18 4.30
CA LEU A 485 8.86 11.22 3.28
C LEU A 485 8.30 12.58 3.73
N GLU A 486 7.91 12.71 5.00
CA GLU A 486 7.36 13.92 5.59
C GLU A 486 6.11 14.44 4.85
N ILE A 487 5.30 13.52 4.31
CA ILE A 487 4.01 13.81 3.68
C ILE A 487 2.95 13.91 4.79
N PRO A 488 2.33 15.08 5.00
CA PRO A 488 1.30 15.25 6.02
C PRO A 488 0.09 14.36 5.71
N HIS A 489 -0.34 13.57 6.69
CA HIS A 489 -1.49 12.68 6.54
C HIS A 489 -2.27 12.55 7.85
N ALA A 490 -3.56 12.27 7.74
CA ALA A 490 -4.45 12.00 8.86
C ALA A 490 -5.55 11.02 8.41
N PHE A 491 -6.19 10.35 9.38
CA PHE A 491 -7.35 9.48 9.13
C PHE A 491 -7.11 8.41 8.04
N LEU A 492 -5.96 7.72 8.13
CA LEU A 492 -5.73 6.46 7.38
C LEU A 492 -6.75 5.41 7.81
N HIS A 493 -7.06 4.43 6.97
CA HIS A 493 -8.24 3.54 7.06
C HIS A 493 -9.56 4.23 6.73
N ASN A 494 -9.48 5.27 5.91
CA ASN A 494 -10.58 5.81 5.14
C ASN A 494 -10.16 5.65 3.69
N ALA A 495 -10.87 4.81 2.93
CA ALA A 495 -10.43 4.42 1.60
C ALA A 495 -10.18 5.65 0.70
N GLY A 496 -11.05 6.67 0.80
CA GLY A 496 -10.90 7.93 0.08
C GLY A 496 -9.56 8.62 0.37
N ASN A 497 -9.25 8.82 1.65
CA ASN A 497 -7.97 9.42 2.07
C ASN A 497 -6.77 8.55 1.67
N ASP A 498 -6.87 7.23 1.82
CA ASP A 498 -5.77 6.30 1.52
C ASP A 498 -5.46 6.27 0.02
N SER A 499 -6.48 6.29 -0.85
CA SER A 499 -6.29 6.46 -2.30
C SER A 499 -5.59 7.80 -2.63
N TYR A 500 -5.95 8.87 -1.93
CA TYR A 500 -5.37 10.20 -2.16
C TYR A 500 -3.91 10.28 -1.72
N TYR A 501 -3.60 9.74 -0.54
CA TYR A 501 -2.24 9.70 -0.04
C TYR A 501 -1.36 8.73 -0.82
N THR A 502 -1.91 7.62 -1.30
CA THR A 502 -1.21 6.69 -2.20
C THR A 502 -0.81 7.38 -3.50
N LEU A 503 -1.71 8.15 -4.11
CA LEU A 503 -1.40 8.94 -5.30
C LEU A 503 -0.33 9.99 -5.03
N GLN A 504 -0.47 10.77 -3.95
CA GLN A 504 0.55 11.74 -3.56
C GLN A 504 1.91 11.09 -3.32
N LEU A 505 1.93 9.94 -2.65
CA LEU A 505 3.13 9.18 -2.39
C LEU A 505 3.81 8.77 -3.71
N LEU A 506 3.06 8.24 -4.67
CA LEU A 506 3.60 7.89 -5.98
C LEU A 506 4.19 9.11 -6.70
N LEU A 507 3.42 10.22 -6.76
CA LEU A 507 3.87 11.45 -7.41
C LEU A 507 5.20 11.94 -6.81
N LYS A 508 5.35 11.88 -5.48
CA LYS A 508 6.58 12.25 -4.77
C LYS A 508 7.72 11.25 -4.97
N LEU A 509 7.45 9.96 -4.90
CA LEU A 509 8.45 8.91 -5.13
C LEU A 509 9.01 8.95 -6.55
N CYS A 510 8.22 9.39 -7.53
CA CYS A 510 8.63 9.46 -8.93
C CYS A 510 9.13 10.85 -9.38
N ASP A 511 8.99 11.90 -8.57
CA ASP A 511 9.48 13.25 -8.88
C ASP A 511 10.98 13.37 -8.58
N PHE A 512 11.79 13.42 -9.65
CA PHE A 512 13.25 13.49 -9.52
C PHE A 512 13.75 14.74 -8.77
N ASN A 513 13.00 15.86 -8.77
CA ASN A 513 13.39 17.05 -8.00
C ASN A 513 13.17 16.81 -6.52
N PHE A 514 12.02 16.26 -6.13
CA PHE A 514 11.73 15.90 -4.75
C PHE A 514 12.72 14.85 -4.23
N ARG A 515 13.04 13.84 -5.05
CA ARG A 515 14.06 12.83 -4.71
C ARG A 515 15.42 13.45 -4.43
N ASN A 516 15.84 14.45 -5.22
CA ASN A 516 17.09 15.18 -4.98
C ASN A 516 17.03 16.01 -3.70
N GLU A 517 15.97 16.81 -3.51
CA GLU A 517 15.79 17.67 -2.34
C GLU A 517 15.81 16.88 -1.03
N LYS A 518 15.11 15.74 -1.00
CA LYS A 518 15.01 14.88 0.19
C LYS A 518 16.12 13.84 0.29
N ASN A 519 17.09 13.84 -0.63
CA ASN A 519 18.17 12.86 -0.73
C ASN A 519 17.67 11.40 -0.70
N LEU A 520 16.60 11.12 -1.46
CA LEU A 520 15.95 9.81 -1.48
C LEU A 520 16.80 8.71 -2.15
N ASP A 521 17.78 9.11 -2.95
CA ASP A 521 18.74 8.21 -3.61
C ASP A 521 20.05 8.03 -2.81
N ASP A 522 20.16 8.67 -1.64
CA ASP A 522 21.19 8.31 -0.65
C ASP A 522 20.65 7.17 0.22
N LEU A 523 20.88 5.93 -0.26
CA LEU A 523 20.40 4.71 0.40
C LEU A 523 20.98 4.56 1.82
N LYS A 524 22.16 5.11 2.08
CA LYS A 524 22.78 5.11 3.41
C LYS A 524 22.02 6.04 4.35
N LEU A 525 21.73 7.26 3.92
CA LEU A 525 20.95 8.22 4.69
C LEU A 525 19.54 7.68 4.99
N ILE A 526 18.82 7.23 3.96
CA ILE A 526 17.44 6.75 4.09
C ILE A 526 17.38 5.51 4.97
N GLY A 527 18.29 4.55 4.81
CA GLY A 527 18.29 3.37 5.66
C GLY A 527 18.65 3.68 7.14
N ILE A 528 19.49 4.68 7.41
CA ILE A 528 19.70 5.19 8.78
C ILE A 528 18.41 5.78 9.33
N LYS A 529 17.69 6.61 8.54
CA LYS A 529 16.38 7.16 8.94
C LYS A 529 15.39 6.05 9.30
N ILE A 530 15.23 5.05 8.42
CA ILE A 530 14.33 3.90 8.63
C ILE A 530 14.68 3.15 9.93
N ARG A 531 15.95 2.85 10.18
CA ARG A 531 16.35 2.16 11.43
C ARG A 531 16.13 2.99 12.68
N ASN A 532 16.49 4.27 12.63
CA ASN A 532 16.25 5.18 13.76
C ASN A 532 14.76 5.24 14.09
N TRP A 533 13.91 5.22 13.07
CA TRP A 533 12.48 5.21 13.24
C TRP A 533 11.93 3.93 13.87
N ILE A 534 12.40 2.76 13.43
CA ILE A 534 12.01 1.48 14.03
C ILE A 534 12.42 1.42 15.50
N LYS A 535 13.60 1.97 15.82
CA LYS A 535 14.07 2.08 17.20
C LYS A 535 13.14 2.99 18.00
N ARG A 536 12.84 4.19 17.49
CA ARG A 536 11.91 5.14 18.13
C ARG A 536 10.51 4.57 18.30
N GLU A 537 9.99 3.81 17.34
CA GLU A 537 8.66 3.19 17.46
C GLU A 537 8.58 2.15 18.60
N LYS A 538 9.70 1.53 18.95
CA LYS A 538 9.80 0.61 20.11
C LYS A 538 9.95 1.37 21.42
N ASP A 539 10.71 2.46 21.42
CA ASP A 539 11.13 3.16 22.62
C ASP A 539 10.16 4.31 23.02
N GLU A 540 9.54 4.97 22.05
CA GLU A 540 8.70 6.14 22.26
C GLU A 540 7.23 5.73 22.49
N PRO A 541 6.54 6.34 23.47
CA PRO A 541 5.12 6.12 23.65
C PRO A 541 4.38 6.60 22.39
N LYS A 542 3.43 5.80 21.92
CA LYS A 542 2.57 6.16 20.79
C LYS A 542 1.71 7.35 21.20
N VAL A 543 2.10 8.55 20.77
CA VAL A 543 1.27 9.75 20.91
C VAL A 543 0.12 9.60 19.93
N VAL A 544 -1.04 9.23 20.47
CA VAL A 544 -2.26 9.16 19.70
C VAL A 544 -2.99 10.50 19.78
N PRO A 545 -3.61 10.98 18.68
CA PRO A 545 -4.49 12.13 18.74
C PRO A 545 -5.53 11.94 19.84
N LEU A 546 -5.88 13.01 20.55
CA LEU A 546 -6.87 12.92 21.63
C LEU A 546 -8.20 12.34 21.15
N SER A 547 -8.59 12.63 19.90
CA SER A 547 -9.75 12.02 19.24
C SER A 547 -9.68 10.50 19.17
N TYR A 548 -8.49 9.93 18.92
CA TYR A 548 -8.27 8.50 18.93
C TYR A 548 -8.33 7.92 20.34
N ALA A 549 -7.73 8.61 21.31
CA ALA A 549 -7.84 8.20 22.71
C ALA A 549 -9.31 8.16 23.15
N ILE A 550 -10.11 9.15 22.74
CA ILE A 550 -11.55 9.19 22.99
C ILE A 550 -12.26 8.02 22.30
N SER A 551 -12.00 7.75 21.02
CA SER A 551 -12.67 6.65 20.31
C SER A 551 -12.33 5.26 20.90
N VAL A 552 -11.09 5.05 21.34
CA VAL A 552 -10.68 3.81 22.03
C VAL A 552 -11.34 3.70 23.41
N ILE A 553 -11.46 4.80 24.16
CA ILE A 553 -12.18 4.82 25.43
C ILE A 553 -13.68 4.53 25.20
N GLU A 554 -14.29 5.14 24.18
CA GLU A 554 -15.69 4.86 23.82
C GLU A 554 -15.88 3.39 23.42
N ALA A 555 -14.97 2.81 22.64
CA ALA A 555 -15.04 1.41 22.24
C ALA A 555 -14.85 0.43 23.42
N SER A 556 -14.01 0.79 24.38
CA SER A 556 -13.70 -0.04 25.56
C SER A 556 -14.71 0.10 26.70
N THR A 557 -15.46 1.21 26.76
CA THR A 557 -16.53 1.42 27.74
C THR A 557 -17.85 0.75 27.35
N ILE A 558 -17.94 0.13 26.17
CA ILE A 558 -19.06 -0.76 25.80
C ILE A 558 -19.00 -1.99 26.72
N PRO A 559 -19.95 -2.19 27.65
CA PRO A 559 -19.85 -3.21 28.67
C PRO A 559 -19.94 -4.60 28.04
N THR A 560 -18.80 -5.32 28.04
CA THR A 560 -18.80 -6.76 27.81
C THR A 560 -19.41 -7.41 29.05
N ARG A 561 -20.67 -7.85 28.96
CA ARG A 561 -21.30 -8.60 30.05
C ARG A 561 -20.54 -9.91 30.26
N SER A 562 -19.67 -9.92 31.26
CA SER A 562 -19.04 -11.14 31.75
C SER A 562 -20.11 -12.05 32.35
N ASN A 563 -19.99 -13.33 32.01
CA ASN A 563 -20.83 -14.42 32.47
C ASN A 563 -20.85 -14.47 34.01
N LYS A 564 -21.90 -13.94 34.65
CA LYS A 564 -22.39 -14.42 35.94
C LYS A 564 -23.90 -14.55 35.80
N ASP A 565 -24.34 -15.80 35.72
CA ASP A 565 -25.64 -16.25 36.22
C ASP A 565 -25.70 -17.77 36.10
N LYS A 566 -25.49 -18.42 37.24
CA LYS A 566 -26.20 -19.63 37.69
C LYS A 566 -25.69 -19.98 39.08
N THR A 567 -26.39 -19.47 40.09
CA THR A 567 -26.99 -20.23 41.19
C THR A 567 -27.71 -19.20 42.05
N GLY A 568 -29.02 -19.38 42.21
CA GLY A 568 -29.80 -18.57 43.12
C GLY A 568 -29.44 -18.91 44.56
N GLU A 569 -29.46 -17.91 45.41
CA GLU A 569 -29.85 -17.95 46.81
C GLU A 569 -30.08 -16.51 47.28
N GLU A 570 -30.82 -16.41 48.38
CA GLU A 570 -31.65 -15.29 48.82
C GLU A 570 -30.90 -14.05 49.32
N GLU A 571 -31.71 -13.02 49.53
CA GLU A 571 -31.46 -11.66 50.05
C GLU A 571 -30.29 -11.48 51.04
N GLU A 572 -29.54 -10.38 50.88
CA GLU A 572 -29.30 -9.41 51.96
C GLU A 572 -28.83 -8.06 51.37
N GLU A 573 -29.41 -6.97 51.90
CA GLU A 573 -29.03 -5.58 51.64
C GLU A 573 -27.66 -5.30 52.27
N GLU A 574 -26.66 -4.92 51.46
CA GLU A 574 -25.48 -4.19 51.98
C GLU A 574 -25.13 -3.02 51.06
N GLU A 575 -24.85 -1.89 51.72
CA GLU A 575 -24.52 -0.58 51.17
C GLU A 575 -23.23 -0.66 50.33
N GLU A 576 -23.29 -0.26 49.05
CA GLU A 576 -22.09 -0.02 48.24
C GLU A 576 -21.46 1.33 48.63
N GLU A 577 -20.31 1.27 49.31
CA GLU A 577 -19.37 2.39 49.40
C GLU A 577 -18.83 2.72 47.99
N GLU A 578 -19.15 3.91 47.48
CA GLU A 578 -18.51 4.47 46.28
C GLU A 578 -17.04 4.82 46.58
N GLU A 579 -16.13 3.94 46.17
CA GLU A 579 -14.69 4.22 46.17
C GLU A 579 -14.36 5.22 45.04
N ALA A 580 -14.27 6.50 45.40
CA ALA A 580 -13.88 7.56 44.49
C ALA A 580 -12.40 7.43 44.08
N VAL A 581 -12.16 7.16 42.80
CA VAL A 581 -10.82 7.23 42.18
C VAL A 581 -10.30 8.67 42.27
N MET A 582 -9.35 8.89 43.19
CA MET A 582 -8.60 10.15 43.31
C MET A 582 -7.71 10.34 42.08
N ILE A 583 -8.06 11.33 41.25
CA ILE A 583 -7.12 11.93 40.30
C ILE A 583 -6.17 12.82 41.11
N ILE A 584 -4.91 12.42 41.16
CA ILE A 584 -3.81 13.19 41.77
C ILE A 584 -3.59 14.46 40.93
N GLN A 585 -3.90 15.62 41.50
CA GLN A 585 -3.37 16.91 41.04
C GLN A 585 -2.21 17.34 41.95
N PRO A 586 -1.17 18.00 41.41
CA PRO A 586 0.00 18.41 42.18
C PRO A 586 -0.35 19.58 43.10
N LYS A 587 0.12 19.49 44.35
CA LYS A 587 -0.04 20.51 45.38
C LYS A 587 0.90 21.69 45.13
N GLU A 588 0.34 22.87 44.91
CA GLU A 588 1.00 24.14 45.21
C GLU A 588 0.40 24.72 46.49
N GLY A 589 1.28 25.16 47.38
CA GLY A 589 0.94 25.55 48.74
C GLY A 589 0.36 26.97 48.85
N ALA A 590 -0.51 27.16 49.83
CA ALA A 590 -0.61 28.41 50.57
C ALA A 590 -1.32 28.22 51.91
N THR A 591 -0.67 28.81 52.89
CA THR A 591 -1.00 29.15 54.29
C THR A 591 -2.45 29.37 54.70
N GLU A 592 -2.66 29.07 55.99
CA GLU A 592 -3.85 29.19 56.83
C GLU A 592 -4.56 30.56 56.79
N SER A 593 -5.90 30.53 56.82
CA SER A 593 -6.65 31.44 57.67
C SER A 593 -8.01 30.84 58.08
N ARG A 594 -8.29 30.94 59.38
CA ARG A 594 -9.50 30.48 60.07
C ARG A 594 -10.70 31.34 59.70
N GLY A 595 -11.80 30.71 59.30
CA GLY A 595 -13.11 31.34 59.19
C GLY A 595 -14.25 30.35 59.45
N LYS A 596 -14.87 30.43 60.63
CA LYS A 596 -16.08 29.68 61.01
C LYS A 596 -17.27 30.23 60.22
N GLY A 597 -17.77 29.48 59.23
CA GLY A 597 -18.95 29.82 58.43
C GLY A 597 -19.96 28.68 58.39
N LYS A 598 -21.17 28.96 58.89
CA LYS A 598 -22.30 28.01 59.01
C LYS A 598 -22.67 27.38 57.66
N GLY A 599 -22.89 26.06 57.70
CA GLY A 599 -23.20 25.23 56.54
C GLY A 599 -24.39 25.70 55.71
N ARG A 600 -24.15 25.91 54.42
CA ARG A 600 -25.14 25.75 53.36
C ARG A 600 -24.71 24.55 52.53
N ARG A 601 -25.51 23.48 52.55
CA ARG A 601 -25.34 22.34 51.63
C ARG A 601 -25.25 22.88 50.21
N PRO A 602 -24.22 22.53 49.42
CA PRO A 602 -24.17 22.94 48.02
C PRO A 602 -25.37 22.34 47.30
N LYS A 603 -26.15 23.18 46.62
CA LYS A 603 -27.17 22.70 45.68
C LYS A 603 -26.45 21.79 44.68
N ARG A 604 -26.81 20.51 44.64
CA ARG A 604 -26.41 19.57 43.58
C ARG A 604 -26.69 20.27 42.25
N VAL A 605 -25.64 20.77 41.62
CA VAL A 605 -25.71 21.19 40.22
C VAL A 605 -26.00 19.88 39.49
N ARG A 606 -27.21 19.74 38.95
CA ARG A 606 -27.51 18.69 37.99
C ARG A 606 -26.51 18.88 36.86
N ILE A 607 -25.48 18.05 36.83
CA ILE A 607 -24.64 17.86 35.65
C ILE A 607 -25.65 17.48 34.57
N ARG A 608 -25.92 18.42 33.66
CA ARG A 608 -26.71 18.12 32.47
C ARG A 608 -25.98 16.95 31.81
N LYS A 609 -26.70 15.84 31.58
CA LYS A 609 -26.21 14.73 30.77
C LYS A 609 -25.48 15.35 29.59
N GLN A 610 -24.18 15.08 29.50
CA GLN A 610 -23.32 15.49 28.42
C GLN A 610 -24.05 15.02 27.16
N LYS A 611 -24.75 15.94 26.49
CA LYS A 611 -25.37 15.64 25.20
C LYS A 611 -24.23 15.11 24.35
N ASP A 612 -24.43 13.97 23.74
CA ASP A 612 -23.47 13.28 22.86
C ASP A 612 -22.76 14.30 21.96
N LEU A 613 -21.64 14.82 22.45
CA LEU A 613 -20.71 15.61 21.65
C LEU A 613 -19.93 14.56 20.90
N VAL A 614 -20.56 13.99 19.87
CA VAL A 614 -19.80 13.42 18.78
C VAL A 614 -18.90 14.56 18.34
N ALA A 615 -17.59 14.33 18.33
CA ALA A 615 -16.67 15.25 17.70
C ALA A 615 -17.11 15.36 16.23
N GLN A 616 -18.02 16.29 15.94
CA GLN A 616 -18.28 16.79 14.60
C GLN A 616 -17.02 17.56 14.25
N THR A 617 -15.99 16.82 13.85
CA THR A 617 -15.05 17.37 12.92
C THR A 617 -15.85 17.85 11.72
N GLU A 618 -15.57 19.07 11.26
CA GLU A 618 -16.27 19.77 10.17
C GLU A 618 -16.07 19.10 8.79
N PHE A 619 -15.83 17.79 8.75
CA PHE A 619 -15.70 17.02 7.53
C PHE A 619 -17.04 17.02 6.78
N GLY A 620 -16.98 16.94 5.45
CA GLY A 620 -18.10 17.19 4.54
C GLY A 620 -19.33 16.29 4.76
N GLY A 621 -19.22 15.31 5.64
CA GLY A 621 -20.28 14.41 6.05
C GLY A 621 -20.44 13.26 5.07
N SER A 622 -21.63 12.67 5.06
CA SER A 622 -21.99 11.66 4.07
C SER A 622 -23.37 11.98 3.51
N LYS A 623 -23.55 11.79 2.21
CA LYS A 623 -24.82 12.03 1.52
C LYS A 623 -25.21 10.85 0.66
N TRP A 624 -26.47 10.50 0.76
CA TRP A 624 -27.10 9.44 -0.01
C TRP A 624 -27.48 9.94 -1.40
N PHE A 625 -27.21 9.10 -2.39
CA PHE A 625 -27.68 9.27 -3.75
C PHE A 625 -28.34 8.00 -4.24
N SER A 626 -29.45 8.15 -4.96
CA SER A 626 -30.13 7.00 -5.59
C SER A 626 -29.49 6.58 -6.90
N ARG A 627 -28.68 7.46 -7.52
CA ARG A 627 -28.03 7.24 -8.82
C ARG A 627 -26.58 7.70 -8.80
N ALA A 628 -25.71 6.92 -9.44
CA ALA A 628 -24.28 7.19 -9.59
C ALA A 628 -24.03 8.53 -10.30
N LYS A 629 -24.77 8.80 -11.38
CA LYS A 629 -24.69 10.07 -12.12
C LYS A 629 -24.99 11.28 -11.23
N ASP A 630 -26.04 11.21 -10.41
CA ASP A 630 -26.42 12.32 -9.53
C ASP A 630 -25.37 12.56 -8.44
N ALA A 631 -24.77 11.47 -7.94
CA ALA A 631 -23.66 11.54 -7.00
C ALA A 631 -22.45 12.23 -7.62
N PHE A 632 -22.06 11.84 -8.83
CA PHE A 632 -20.94 12.46 -9.53
C PHE A 632 -21.19 13.93 -9.84
N MET A 633 -22.37 14.28 -10.35
CA MET A 633 -22.71 15.67 -10.68
C MET A 633 -22.68 16.58 -9.46
N SER A 634 -22.84 16.04 -8.25
CA SER A 634 -22.71 16.81 -7.01
C SER A 634 -21.26 17.14 -6.61
N THR A 635 -20.28 16.53 -7.29
CA THR A 635 -18.83 16.75 -7.07
C THR A 635 -18.20 17.72 -8.07
N LEU A 636 -18.96 18.10 -9.12
CA LEU A 636 -18.59 19.14 -10.08
C LEU A 636 -18.98 20.52 -9.53
#